data_AF-A0A7K4N2I8-F1
#
_entry.id   AF-A0A7K4N2I8-F1
#
_cell.length_a   1.000
_cell.length_b   1.000
_cell.length_c   1.000
_cell.angle_alpha   90.00
_cell.angle_beta   90.00
_cell.angle_gamma   90.00
#
_symmetry.space_group_name_H-M   'P 1'
#
loop_
_entity.id
_entity.type
_entity.pdbx_description
1 polymer ?
#
loop_
_entity_poly.entity_id
_entity_poly.type
_entity_poly.pdbx_seq_one_letter_code
_entity_poly.pdbx_strand_id
1 'polypeptide(L)'
;MGGSKNKSPAQKDKSQKKDAKSKKSEKSNVAKTGPSVIIDESKAIKYINAAKVITVQDLARQTDVKISEANSFLQKLLGEGTVERIGGFSGHHLYKSVSGK
;
A
#
# COMPACT_ATOMS: atom_id res chain seq x y z
N MET A 1 12.61 -54.13 -26.63
CA MET A 1 11.32 -53.84 -25.97
C MET A 1 11.56 -52.95 -24.76
N GLY A 2 11.41 -51.62 -24.92
CA GLY A 2 11.60 -50.64 -23.85
C GLY A 2 10.37 -49.75 -23.76
N GLY A 3 9.54 -49.99 -22.74
CA GLY A 3 8.24 -49.34 -22.55
C GLY A 3 8.37 -47.83 -22.39
N SER A 4 7.76 -47.10 -23.33
CA SER A 4 7.56 -45.66 -23.25
C SER A 4 6.74 -45.34 -22.01
N LYS A 5 7.36 -44.69 -21.02
CA LYS A 5 6.68 -44.13 -19.85
C LYS A 5 5.77 -42.99 -20.34
N ASN A 6 4.53 -43.33 -20.67
CA ASN A 6 3.46 -42.37 -20.93
C ASN A 6 3.27 -41.50 -19.68
N LYS A 7 3.79 -40.27 -19.71
CA LYS A 7 3.47 -39.25 -18.71
C LYS A 7 1.97 -38.93 -18.79
N SER A 8 1.31 -38.97 -17.63
CA SER A 8 -0.12 -38.74 -17.44
C SER A 8 -0.56 -37.37 -18.00
N PRO A 9 -1.76 -37.23 -18.62
CA PRO A 9 -2.23 -35.98 -19.22
C PRO A 9 -2.31 -34.81 -18.23
N ALA A 10 -2.41 -35.07 -16.93
CA ALA A 10 -2.40 -34.04 -15.88
C ALA A 10 -1.09 -33.22 -15.80
N GLN A 11 0.02 -33.69 -16.40
CA GLN A 11 1.28 -32.94 -16.47
C GLN A 11 1.47 -32.12 -17.76
N LYS A 12 0.54 -32.22 -18.74
CA LYS A 12 0.64 -31.45 -19.99
C LYS A 12 -0.09 -30.09 -19.96
N ASP A 13 -0.85 -29.79 -18.91
CA ASP A 13 -1.67 -28.57 -18.84
C ASP A 13 -0.97 -27.35 -18.22
N LYS A 14 0.31 -27.43 -17.82
CA LYS A 14 1.06 -26.27 -17.29
C LYS A 14 1.90 -25.53 -18.33
N SER A 15 1.63 -25.73 -19.62
CA SER A 15 2.45 -25.18 -20.70
C SER A 15 1.62 -24.59 -21.81
N GLN A 16 0.67 -23.69 -21.53
CA GLN A 16 0.14 -22.80 -22.56
C GLN A 16 -0.39 -21.48 -21.99
N LYS A 17 0.44 -20.45 -22.20
CA LYS A 17 0.11 -19.05 -22.52
C LYS A 17 -1.23 -18.51 -22.03
N LYS A 18 -1.17 -17.54 -21.11
CA LYS A 18 -2.01 -16.35 -21.17
C LYS A 18 -1.12 -15.12 -21.22
N ASP A 19 -0.89 -14.66 -22.44
CA ASP A 19 -0.70 -13.25 -22.76
C ASP A 19 -1.79 -12.41 -22.07
N ALA A 20 -1.38 -11.59 -21.11
CA ALA A 20 -2.13 -10.42 -20.70
C ALA A 20 -1.20 -9.43 -19.99
N LYS A 21 -0.55 -8.59 -20.80
CA LYS A 21 -0.27 -7.18 -20.48
C LYS A 21 0.54 -6.94 -19.21
N SER A 22 1.78 -7.41 -19.21
CA SER A 22 2.86 -6.86 -18.40
C SER A 22 3.27 -5.46 -18.90
N LYS A 23 2.38 -4.46 -18.77
CA LYS A 23 2.83 -3.07 -18.61
C LYS A 23 3.14 -2.86 -17.14
N LYS A 24 4.32 -3.37 -16.76
CA LYS A 24 5.06 -2.95 -15.58
C LYS A 24 5.26 -1.44 -15.74
N SER A 25 4.32 -0.66 -15.21
CA SER A 25 4.47 0.78 -15.04
C SER A 25 5.83 1.01 -14.41
N GLU A 26 6.68 1.70 -15.15
CA GLU A 26 8.00 2.11 -14.74
C GLU A 26 7.89 2.67 -13.33
N LYS A 27 8.49 1.96 -12.37
CA LYS A 27 8.82 2.56 -11.08
C LYS A 27 9.80 3.67 -11.43
N SER A 28 9.25 4.86 -11.66
CA SER A 28 9.99 6.12 -11.62
C SER A 28 10.87 6.02 -10.38
N ASN A 29 12.17 6.02 -10.63
CA ASN A 29 13.22 5.96 -9.64
C ASN A 29 13.16 7.27 -8.86
N VAL A 30 12.17 7.38 -7.96
CA VAL A 30 12.10 8.46 -6.99
C VAL A 30 13.34 8.27 -6.14
N ALA A 31 14.24 9.24 -6.22
CA ALA A 31 15.49 9.27 -5.49
C ALA A 31 15.26 8.74 -4.08
N LYS A 32 16.08 7.76 -3.67
CA LYS A 32 16.05 7.22 -2.31
C LYS A 32 16.59 8.28 -1.34
N THR A 33 15.87 9.38 -1.16
CA THR A 33 16.02 10.20 0.03
C THR A 33 15.57 9.33 1.21
N GLY A 34 16.48 9.13 2.16
CA GLY A 34 16.19 8.33 3.35
C GLY A 34 14.99 8.94 4.08
N PRO A 35 13.99 8.14 4.47
CA PRO A 35 12.80 8.66 5.14
C PRO A 35 13.18 9.30 6.48
N SER A 36 12.64 10.49 6.75
CA SER A 36 12.83 11.18 8.02
C SER A 36 12.08 10.45 9.15
N VAL A 37 12.57 10.61 10.38
CA VAL A 37 11.88 10.13 11.59
C VAL A 37 10.88 11.18 12.11
N ILE A 38 11.02 12.43 11.68
CA ILE A 38 10.16 13.53 12.12
C ILE A 38 9.11 13.79 11.04
N ILE A 39 7.83 13.79 11.45
CA ILE A 39 6.69 14.14 10.60
C ILE A 39 6.55 15.65 10.51
N ASP A 40 6.41 16.14 9.28
CA ASP A 40 5.92 17.49 9.00
C ASP A 40 4.39 17.51 9.14
N GLU A 41 3.91 17.95 10.30
CA GLU A 41 2.49 18.03 10.63
C GLU A 41 1.70 18.87 9.63
N SER A 42 2.30 19.95 9.10
CA SER A 42 1.62 20.83 8.15
C SER A 42 1.33 20.10 6.83
N LYS A 43 2.27 19.30 6.33
CA LYS A 43 2.05 18.47 5.14
C LYS A 43 1.07 17.33 5.42
N ALA A 44 1.19 16.70 6.59
CA ALA A 44 0.32 15.59 6.98
C ALA A 44 -1.15 16.02 7.07
N ILE A 45 -1.44 17.14 7.73
CA ILE A 45 -2.80 17.67 7.89
C ILE A 45 -3.40 18.09 6.54
N LYS A 46 -2.60 18.77 5.69
CA LYS A 46 -3.02 19.11 4.32
C LYS A 46 -3.42 17.87 3.52
N TYR A 47 -2.62 16.81 3.60
CA TYR A 47 -2.92 15.56 2.93
C TYR A 47 -4.18 14.89 3.50
N ILE A 48 -4.31 14.81 4.83
CA ILE A 48 -5.46 14.20 5.51
C ILE A 48 -6.77 14.88 5.13
N ASN A 49 -6.77 16.20 5.00
CA ASN A 49 -7.96 16.97 4.63
C ASN A 49 -8.29 16.84 3.13
N ALA A 50 -7.28 16.74 2.27
CA ALA A 50 -7.49 16.56 0.83
C ALA A 50 -7.87 15.12 0.45
N ALA A 51 -7.45 14.13 1.25
CA ALA A 51 -7.64 12.72 0.95
C ALA A 51 -9.04 12.23 1.35
N LYS A 52 -9.73 11.59 0.40
CA LYS A 52 -11.00 10.89 0.68
C LYS A 52 -10.80 9.67 1.58
N VAL A 53 -9.68 8.98 1.41
CA VAL A 53 -9.27 7.80 2.18
C VAL A 53 -7.77 7.90 2.45
N ILE A 54 -7.39 7.63 3.68
CA ILE A 54 -6.03 7.78 4.16
C ILE A 54 -5.48 6.40 4.50
N THR A 55 -4.28 6.11 4.00
CA THR A 55 -3.51 4.92 4.35
C THR A 55 -2.19 5.33 4.99
N VAL A 56 -1.66 4.47 5.87
CA VAL A 56 -0.35 4.68 6.51
C VAL A 56 0.75 4.84 5.45
N GLN A 57 0.67 4.04 4.38
CA GLN A 57 1.67 4.04 3.32
C GLN A 57 1.64 5.33 2.50
N ASP A 58 0.46 5.84 2.15
CA ASP A 58 0.38 7.07 1.35
C ASP A 58 0.79 8.28 2.20
N LEU A 59 0.37 8.34 3.46
CA LEU A 59 0.81 9.41 4.36
C LEU A 59 2.34 9.42 4.46
N ALA A 60 2.96 8.26 4.66
CA ALA A 60 4.41 8.14 4.73
C ALA A 60 5.13 8.65 3.47
N ARG A 61 4.56 8.40 2.28
CA ARG A 61 5.11 8.86 1.00
C ARG A 61 4.92 10.35 0.77
N GLN A 62 3.82 10.93 1.25
CA GLN A 62 3.52 12.35 1.07
C GLN A 62 4.33 13.25 2.01
N THR A 63 4.72 12.72 3.17
CA THR A 63 5.50 13.44 4.17
C THR A 63 6.96 12.98 4.24
N ASP A 64 7.40 12.09 3.34
CA ASP A 64 8.76 11.53 3.28
C ASP A 64 9.27 10.95 4.61
N VAL A 65 8.38 10.31 5.38
CA VAL A 65 8.69 9.76 6.72
C VAL A 65 8.68 8.25 6.75
N LYS A 66 9.22 7.68 7.84
CA LYS A 66 9.09 6.23 8.10
C LYS A 66 7.62 5.84 8.32
N ILE A 67 7.27 4.65 7.82
CA ILE A 67 5.91 4.07 7.97
C ILE A 67 5.50 3.95 9.43
N SER A 68 6.46 3.66 10.33
CA SER A 68 6.23 3.59 11.78
C SER A 68 5.73 4.92 12.34
N GLU A 69 6.35 6.03 11.93
CA GLU A 69 5.99 7.37 12.39
C GLU A 69 4.61 7.77 11.85
N ALA A 70 4.35 7.48 10.57
CA ALA A 70 3.05 7.71 9.95
C ALA A 70 1.93 6.95 10.67
N ASN A 71 2.21 5.71 11.10
CA ASN A 71 1.26 4.91 11.86
C ASN A 71 1.01 5.51 13.25
N SER A 72 2.07 5.86 13.97
CA SER A 72 1.96 6.50 15.29
C SER A 72 1.17 7.81 15.21
N PHE A 73 1.38 8.61 14.17
CA PHE A 73 0.64 9.85 13.94
C PHE A 73 -0.85 9.60 13.69
N LEU A 74 -1.20 8.64 12.83
CA LEU A 74 -2.61 8.28 12.60
C LEU A 74 -3.28 7.71 13.85
N GLN A 75 -2.56 6.96 14.68
CA GLN A 75 -3.08 6.46 15.96
C GLN A 75 -3.36 7.60 16.95
N LYS A 76 -2.48 8.61 17.03
CA LYS A 76 -2.73 9.82 17.83
C LYS A 76 -3.99 10.55 17.37
N LEU A 77 -4.10 10.81 16.06
CA LEU A 77 -5.27 11.48 15.49
C LEU A 77 -6.56 10.67 15.65
N LEU A 78 -6.47 9.34 15.70
CA LEU A 78 -7.61 8.48 15.99
C LEU A 78 -8.06 8.62 17.46
N GLY A 79 -7.11 8.74 18.40
CA GLY A 79 -7.41 9.02 19.80
C GLY A 79 -8.02 10.41 20.02
N GLU A 80 -7.60 11.40 19.23
CA GLU A 80 -8.15 12.76 19.25
C GLU A 80 -9.51 12.88 18.56
N GLY A 81 -9.90 11.89 17.74
CA GLY A 81 -11.14 11.92 16.97
C GLY A 81 -11.07 12.72 15.66
N THR A 82 -9.88 13.10 15.22
CA THR A 82 -9.66 13.83 13.95
C THR A 82 -9.83 12.91 12.73
N VAL A 83 -9.45 11.64 12.89
CA VAL A 83 -9.61 10.60 11.86
C VAL A 83 -10.32 9.38 12.41
N GLU A 84 -11.19 8.79 11.60
CA GLU A 84 -11.91 7.56 11.92
C GLU A 84 -11.39 6.39 11.09
N ARG A 85 -11.35 5.20 11.69
CA ARG A 85 -11.07 3.97 10.96
C ARG A 85 -12.34 3.48 10.29
N ILE A 86 -12.36 3.50 8.96
CA ILE A 86 -13.50 3.06 8.14
C ILE A 86 -13.42 1.59 7.73
N GLY A 87 -12.25 0.95 7.90
CA GLY A 87 -12.08 -0.45 7.58
C GLY A 87 -10.62 -0.90 7.57
N GLY A 88 -10.38 -2.03 6.91
CA GLY A 88 -9.05 -2.58 6.72
C GLY A 88 -8.90 -4.01 7.20
N PHE A 89 -7.97 -4.75 6.58
CA PHE A 89 -7.72 -6.16 6.84
C PHE A 89 -6.24 -6.43 7.09
N SER A 90 -5.94 -7.25 8.10
CA SER A 90 -4.59 -7.77 8.38
C SER A 90 -3.48 -6.69 8.40
N GLY A 91 -3.67 -5.63 9.18
CA GLY A 91 -2.72 -4.53 9.34
C GLY A 91 -2.79 -3.43 8.27
N HIS A 92 -3.58 -3.61 7.20
CA HIS A 92 -3.88 -2.53 6.25
C HIS A 92 -5.11 -1.77 6.72
N HIS A 93 -4.91 -0.71 7.50
CA HIS A 93 -6.00 0.13 8.00
C HIS A 93 -6.34 1.25 7.01
N LEU A 94 -7.65 1.47 6.85
CA LEU A 94 -8.20 2.57 6.06
C LEU A 94 -8.79 3.59 7.02
N TYR A 95 -8.31 4.82 6.91
CA TYR A 95 -8.76 5.95 7.72
C TYR A 95 -9.49 6.97 6.85
N LYS A 96 -10.33 7.79 7.48
CA LYS A 96 -11.03 8.91 6.86
C LYS A 96 -10.99 10.12 7.80
N SER A 97 -10.85 11.32 7.25
CA SER A 97 -11.00 12.55 8.03
C SER A 97 -12.46 12.76 8.45
N VAL A 98 -12.68 13.10 9.72
CA VAL A 98 -14.01 13.39 10.28
C VAL A 98 -14.47 14.80 9.89
N SER A 99 -13.52 15.70 9.63
CA SER A 99 -13.78 17.12 9.32
C SER A 99 -14.33 17.36 7.90
N GLY A 100 -14.37 16.34 7.03
CA GLY A 100 -14.79 16.47 5.63
C GLY A 100 -16.31 16.38 5.40
N LYS A 101 -17.11 17.06 6.23
CA LYS A 101 -18.54 17.29 5.94
C LYS A 101 -18.73 18.57 5.15
#